data_AF-A0A2G8KGQ9-F1
#
_entry.id   AF-A0A2G8KGQ9-F1
#
_cell.length_a   1.000
_cell.length_b   1.000
_cell.length_c   1.000
_cell.angle_alpha   90.00
_cell.angle_beta   90.00
_cell.angle_gamma   90.00
#
_symmetry.space_group_name_H-M   'P 1'
#
loop_
_entity.id
_entity.type
_entity.pdbx_description
1 polymer ?
#
loop_
_entity_poly.entity_id
_entity_poly.type
_entity_poly.pdbx_seq_one_letter_code
_entity_poly.pdbx_strand_id
1 'polypeptide(L)'
;MPLCVVHTNKASETISNSTIKKLCQLVADALGSNVSSVTVEMRSGKLMCRAGDPSKSWGFFELHGTNNFLDPKDTLAVGNKSLNSV
;
A
#
# COMPACT_ATOMS: atom_id res chain seq x y z
N MET A 1 3.97 -14.69 5.77
CA MET A 1 4.33 -13.33 6.20
C MET A 1 4.00 -12.37 5.08
N PRO A 2 3.01 -11.47 5.24
CA PRO A 2 2.68 -10.51 4.21
C PRO A 2 3.78 -9.48 3.97
N LEU A 3 4.10 -9.23 2.70
CA LEU A 3 5.01 -8.17 2.26
C LEU A 3 4.27 -7.27 1.26
N CYS A 4 4.24 -5.97 1.55
CA CYS A 4 3.75 -4.94 0.64
C CYS A 4 4.92 -4.07 0.20
N VAL A 5 5.21 -4.04 -1.10
CA VAL A 5 6.27 -3.19 -1.67
C VAL A 5 5.62 -2.04 -2.41
N VAL A 6 5.90 -0.80 -2.03
CA VAL A 6 5.38 0.40 -2.69
C VAL A 6 6.46 1.04 -3.55
N HIS A 7 6.08 1.41 -4.76
CA HIS A 7 6.92 2.13 -5.70
C HIS A 7 6.28 3.48 -6.01
N THR A 8 6.99 4.58 -5.78
CA THR A 8 6.46 5.92 -6.04
C THR A 8 7.54 6.92 -6.46
N ASN A 9 7.14 7.91 -7.26
CA ASN A 9 7.95 9.09 -7.56
C ASN A 9 7.90 10.17 -6.47
N LYS A 10 7.06 10.01 -5.44
CA LYS A 10 7.09 10.91 -4.28
C LYS A 10 8.42 10.80 -3.56
N ALA A 11 8.96 11.94 -3.14
CA ALA A 11 10.18 11.97 -2.35
C ALA A 11 9.93 11.44 -0.92
N SER A 12 10.93 10.80 -0.32
CA SER A 12 10.85 10.12 0.98
C SER A 12 10.35 11.01 2.11
N GLU A 13 10.81 12.26 2.13
CA GLU A 13 10.48 13.29 3.11
C GLU A 13 9.00 13.69 3.09
N THR A 14 8.28 13.38 2.01
CA THR A 14 6.85 13.64 1.88
C THR A 14 5.98 12.46 2.34
N ILE A 15 6.60 11.37 2.79
CA ILE A 15 5.94 10.15 3.25
C ILE A 15 6.12 10.04 4.76
N SER A 16 5.04 10.30 5.50
CA SER A 16 5.07 10.22 6.96
C SER A 16 5.09 8.77 7.47
N ASN A 17 5.71 8.57 8.64
CA ASN A 17 5.61 7.29 9.37
C ASN A 17 4.16 6.88 9.67
N SER A 18 3.25 7.85 9.83
CA SER A 18 1.82 7.57 10.00
C SER A 18 1.19 6.94 8.76
N THR A 19 1.64 7.33 7.56
CA THR A 19 1.21 6.71 6.30
C THR A 19 1.65 5.25 6.22
N ILE A 20 2.90 4.97 6.59
CA ILE A 20 3.45 3.60 6.60
C ILE A 20 2.68 2.73 7.59
N LYS A 21 2.41 3.22 8.81
CA LYS A 21 1.60 2.50 9.82
C LYS A 21 0.18 2.19 9.32
N LYS A 22 -0.48 3.15 8.67
CA LYS A 22 -1.80 2.94 8.07
C LYS A 22 -1.76 1.86 6.98
N LEU A 23 -0.71 1.85 6.16
CA LEU A 23 -0.54 0.83 5.13
C LEU A 23 -0.32 -0.57 5.74
N CYS A 24 0.46 -0.70 6.81
CA CYS A 24 0.61 -1.97 7.53
C CYS A 24 -0.75 -2.49 8.03
N GLN A 25 -1.59 -1.61 8.59
CA GLN A 25 -2.93 -1.96 9.06
C GLN A 25 -3.82 -2.43 7.90
N LEU A 26 -3.88 -1.66 6.81
CA LEU A 26 -4.70 -2.02 5.64
C LEU A 26 -4.30 -3.37 5.05
N VAL A 27 -3.00 -3.65 4.95
CA VAL A 27 -2.49 -4.93 4.45
C VAL A 27 -2.83 -6.08 5.41
N ALA A 28 -2.73 -5.85 6.72
CA ALA A 28 -3.11 -6.84 7.73
C ALA A 28 -4.59 -7.20 7.62
N ASP A 29 -5.45 -6.19 7.55
CA ASP A 29 -6.91 -6.36 7.44
C ASP A 29 -7.28 -7.06 6.13
N ALA A 30 -6.68 -6.66 5.01
CA ALA A 30 -6.91 -7.23 3.69
C ALA A 30 -6.54 -8.72 3.58
N LEU A 31 -5.56 -9.17 4.36
CA LEU A 31 -5.04 -10.54 4.32
C LEU A 31 -5.41 -11.37 5.56
N GLY A 32 -6.28 -10.85 6.44
CA GLY A 32 -6.64 -11.50 7.70
C GLY A 32 -5.41 -11.85 8.56
N SER A 33 -4.40 -10.99 8.55
CA SER A 33 -3.11 -11.20 9.19
C SER A 33 -2.91 -10.30 10.41
N ASN A 34 -1.97 -10.63 11.29
CA ASN A 34 -1.58 -9.73 12.38
C ASN A 34 -0.71 -8.58 11.83
N VAL A 35 -1.01 -7.35 12.22
CA VAL A 35 -0.24 -6.14 11.84
C VAL A 35 1.25 -6.27 12.14
N SER A 36 1.62 -6.89 13.26
CA SER A 36 3.03 -7.08 13.64
C SER A 36 3.78 -8.04 12.70
N SER A 37 3.06 -8.83 11.90
CA SER A 37 3.62 -9.75 10.89
C SER A 37 3.70 -9.15 9.48
N VAL A 38 3.19 -7.94 9.28
CA VAL A 38 3.21 -7.26 7.98
C VAL A 38 4.50 -6.48 7.80
N THR A 39 5.18 -6.71 6.68
CA THR A 39 6.30 -5.88 6.24
C THR A 39 5.84 -4.92 5.15
N VAL A 40 6.13 -3.63 5.30
CA VAL A 40 5.93 -2.60 4.26
C VAL A 40 7.29 -2.05 3.84
N GLU A 41 7.61 -2.17 2.56
CA GLU A 41 8.82 -1.60 1.96
C GLU A 41 8.47 -0.39 1.09
N MET A 42 8.96 0.80 1.45
CA MET A 42 8.73 2.03 0.68
C MET A 42 9.92 2.33 -0.23
N ARG A 43 9.73 2.21 -1.56
CA ARG A 43 10.71 2.66 -2.57
C ARG A 43 10.26 3.99 -3.19
N SER A 44 10.62 5.08 -2.53
CA SER A 44 10.33 6.47 -2.92
C SER A 44 11.34 7.04 -3.92
N GLY A 45 11.02 8.20 -4.52
CA GLY A 45 11.93 8.95 -5.39
C GLY A 45 12.24 8.27 -6.72
N LYS A 46 11.43 7.30 -7.15
CA LYS A 46 11.66 6.60 -8.42
C LYS A 46 11.43 7.52 -9.61
N LEU A 47 12.25 7.34 -10.65
CA LEU A 47 12.02 7.92 -11.97
C LEU A 47 10.85 7.18 -12.65
N MET A 48 9.64 7.65 -12.38
CA MET A 48 8.41 7.10 -12.94
C MET A 48 7.39 8.21 -13.17
N CYS A 49 6.55 8.04 -14.18
CA CYS A 49 5.48 8.96 -14.53
C CYS A 49 4.20 8.20 -14.85
N ARG A 50 3.05 8.88 -14.75
CA ARG A 50 1.77 8.37 -15.23
C ARG A 50 1.45 9.06 -16.54
N ALA A 51 1.21 8.28 -17.59
CA ALA A 51 0.85 8.82 -18.91
C ALA A 51 1.82 9.91 -19.42
N GLY A 52 3.11 9.76 -19.13
CA GLY A 52 4.16 10.70 -19.58
C GLY A 52 4.32 11.98 -18.76
N ASP A 53 3.51 12.22 -17.72
CA ASP A 53 3.64 13.41 -16.86
C ASP A 53 4.40 13.09 -15.55
N PRO A 54 5.67 13.52 -15.41
CA PRO A 54 6.46 13.29 -14.21
C PRO A 54 6.10 14.24 -13.06
N SER A 55 5.35 15.32 -13.31
CA SER A 55 4.95 16.29 -12.27
C SER A 55 3.86 15.74 -11.35
N LYS A 56 3.12 14.71 -11.80
CA LYS A 56 2.07 14.08 -11.02
C LYS A 56 2.65 13.03 -10.09
N SER A 57 2.25 13.09 -8.82
CA SER A 57 2.51 12.00 -7.89
C SER A 57 1.83 10.72 -8.38
N TRP A 58 2.60 9.64 -8.48
CA TRP A 58 2.16 8.34 -8.94
C TRP A 58 2.89 7.23 -8.21
N GLY A 59 2.26 6.06 -8.16
CA GLY A 59 2.84 4.87 -7.61
C GLY A 59 2.04 3.62 -7.92
N PHE A 60 2.64 2.47 -7.68
CA PHE A 60 1.97 1.18 -7.63
C PHE A 60 2.54 0.38 -6.46
N PHE A 61 1.87 -0.70 -6.09
CA PHE A 61 2.35 -1.58 -5.04
C PHE A 61 2.15 -3.04 -5.43
N GLU A 62 2.98 -3.90 -4.83
CA GLU A 62 2.90 -5.34 -4.94
C GLU A 62 2.54 -5.90 -3.57
N LEU A 63 1.61 -6.84 -3.53
CA LEU A 63 1.21 -7.52 -2.31
C LEU A 63 1.54 -9.00 -2.40
N HIS A 64 2.47 -9.43 -1.56
CA HIS A 64 2.96 -10.81 -1.47
C HIS A 64 2.45 -11.42 -0.16
N GLY A 65 1.77 -12.56 -0.22
CA GLY A 65 1.22 -13.19 0.98
C GLY A 65 0.78 -14.63 0.73
N THR A 66 0.81 -15.42 1.80
CA THR A 66 0.35 -16.81 1.82
C THR A 66 -1.02 -16.84 2.48
N ASN A 67 -2.09 -16.59 1.74
CA ASN A 67 -3.47 -16.92 2.10
C ASN A 67 -4.36 -16.84 0.85
N ASN A 68 -5.39 -17.68 0.81
CA ASN A 68 -6.41 -17.71 -0.24
C ASN A 68 -6.99 -16.30 -0.38
N PHE A 69 -6.63 -15.60 -1.45
CA PHE A 69 -7.31 -14.36 -1.84
C PHE A 69 -8.81 -14.68 -1.86
N LEU A 70 -9.57 -14.09 -0.93
CA LEU A 70 -10.93 -13.71 -1.26
C LEU A 70 -10.82 -12.90 -2.54
N ASP A 71 -11.69 -13.19 -3.51
CA ASP A 71 -11.73 -12.62 -4.85
C ASP A 71 -11.21 -11.15 -4.83
N PRO A 72 -10.27 -10.72 -5.69
CA PRO A 72 -9.64 -9.39 -5.63
C PRO A 72 -10.60 -8.19 -5.43
N LYS A 73 -11.88 -8.36 -5.78
CA LYS A 73 -12.97 -7.42 -5.51
C LYS A 73 -13.22 -7.17 -4.01
N ASP A 74 -13.05 -8.19 -3.17
CA ASP A 74 -13.28 -8.13 -1.73
C ASP A 74 -12.11 -7.47 -0.98
N THR A 75 -10.88 -7.66 -1.47
CA THR A 75 -9.66 -7.05 -0.90
C THR A 75 -9.68 -5.51 -1.01
N LEU A 76 -10.22 -4.98 -2.11
CA LEU A 76 -10.31 -3.52 -2.35
C LEU A 76 -11.51 -2.87 -1.64
N ALA A 77 -12.55 -3.63 -1.32
CA ALA A 77 -13.75 -3.12 -0.63
C ALA A 77 -13.48 -2.78 0.85
N VAL A 78 -12.55 -3.48 1.50
CA VAL A 78 -12.12 -3.20 2.88
C VAL A 78 -11.39 -1.85 2.97
N GLY A 79 -10.54 -1.54 2.00
CA GLY A 79 -9.80 -0.26 1.95
C GLY A 79 -10.70 0.97 1.78
N ASN A 80 -11.79 0.87 1.01
CA ASN A 80 -12.71 1.99 0.78
C ASN A 80 -13.66 2.27 1.96
N LYS A 81 -14.05 1.25 2.74
CA LYS A 81 -14.91 1.46 3.92
C LYS A 81 -14.17 2.19 5.06
N SER A 82 -12.87 1.97 5.21
CA SER A 82 -12.03 2.64 6.21
C SER A 82 -11.77 4.13 5.91
N LEU A 83 -11.93 4.58 4.66
CA LEU A 83 -11.64 5.95 4.25
C LEU A 83 -12.86 6.89 4.34
N ASN A 84 -14.08 6.33 4.36
CA ASN A 84 -15.33 7.11 4.36
C ASN A 84 -16.01 7.19 5.74
N SER A 85 -15.36 6.73 6.81
CA SER A 85 -15.88 6.79 8.18
C SER A 85 -15.21 7.88 9.04
N VAL A 86 -14.68 8.94 8.42
CA VAL A 86 -14.17 10.16 9.07
C VAL A 86 -14.83 11.38 8.42
#